data_AF-A0A430DV25-F1
#
_entry.id   AF-A0A430DV25-F1
#
_cell.length_a   1.000
_cell.length_b   1.000
_cell.length_c   1.000
_cell.angle_alpha   90.00
_cell.angle_beta   90.00
_cell.angle_gamma   90.00
#
_symmetry.space_group_name_H-M   'P 1'
#
loop_
_entity.id
_entity.type
_entity.pdbx_description
1 polymer ?
#
loop_
_entity_poly.entity_id
_entity_poly.type
_entity_poly.pdbx_seq_one_letter_code
_entity_poly.pdbx_strand_id
1 'polypeptide(L)'
;MTGERTDEEAGIGQLVSQLAADTREAAQAEIALAKARAAFAADRYKWAAIYFAVAGVLALAALIAMLVGIIFTLATVIGPGWATTAVVAVVLAIATILGLMGKAQLSKKVVS
;
A
#
# COMPACT_ATOMS: atom_id res chain seq x y z
N MET A 1 36.97 61.41 -2.35
CA MET A 1 36.58 60.12 -1.76
C MET A 1 35.08 59.93 -1.92
N THR A 2 34.57 59.56 -3.10
CA THR A 2 33.12 59.30 -3.29
C THR A 2 32.80 58.21 -4.34
N GLY A 3 33.80 57.57 -4.98
CA GLY A 3 33.58 56.62 -6.08
C GLY A 3 33.44 55.14 -5.68
N GLU A 4 33.94 54.70 -4.52
CA GLU A 4 34.00 53.25 -4.20
C GLU A 4 32.69 52.65 -3.67
N ARG A 5 31.77 53.48 -3.13
CA ARG A 5 30.53 52.97 -2.51
C ARG A 5 29.53 52.41 -3.52
N THR A 6 29.53 52.90 -4.76
CA THR A 6 28.58 52.47 -5.80
C THR A 6 28.94 51.11 -6.41
N ASP A 7 30.23 50.75 -6.44
CA ASP A 7 30.70 49.47 -6.97
C ASP A 7 30.52 48.33 -5.95
N GLU A 8 30.66 48.64 -4.66
CA GLU A 8 30.43 47.69 -3.56
C GLU A 8 28.93 47.37 -3.39
N GLU A 9 28.06 48.37 -3.49
CA GLU A 9 26.59 48.18 -3.52
C GLU A 9 26.14 47.36 -4.73
N ALA A 10 26.75 47.59 -5.91
CA ALA A 10 26.51 46.78 -7.10
C ALA A 10 26.96 45.31 -6.91
N GLY A 11 28.09 45.08 -6.23
CA GLY A 11 28.61 43.74 -5.92
C GLY A 11 27.73 42.96 -4.94
N ILE A 12 27.25 43.59 -3.86
CA ILE A 12 26.34 42.95 -2.90
C ILE A 12 25.00 42.60 -3.55
N GLY A 13 24.44 43.50 -4.38
CA GLY A 13 23.22 43.22 -5.13
C GLY A 13 23.36 42.01 -6.07
N GLN A 14 24.53 41.84 -6.68
CA GLN A 14 24.82 40.72 -7.57
C GLN A 14 25.00 39.39 -6.82
N LEU A 15 25.58 39.40 -5.61
CA LEU A 15 25.67 38.22 -4.74
C LEU A 15 24.29 37.79 -4.22
N VAL A 16 23.44 38.74 -3.83
CA VAL A 16 22.06 38.47 -3.40
C VAL A 16 21.25 37.89 -4.55
N SER A 17 21.41 38.43 -5.76
CA SER A 17 20.77 37.89 -6.97
C SER A 17 21.22 36.46 -7.29
N GLN A 18 22.52 36.17 -7.19
CA GLN A 18 23.06 34.82 -7.37
C GLN A 18 22.54 33.86 -6.31
N LEU A 19 22.55 34.23 -5.04
CA LEU A 19 22.03 33.39 -3.96
C LEU A 19 20.52 33.14 -4.11
N ALA A 20 19.76 34.14 -4.55
CA ALA A 20 18.34 33.99 -4.87
C ALA A 20 18.10 33.04 -6.06
N ALA A 21 18.99 33.06 -7.06
CA ALA A 21 18.95 32.12 -8.18
C ALA A 21 19.32 30.70 -7.72
N ASP A 22 20.39 30.53 -6.94
CA ASP A 22 20.88 29.23 -6.46
C ASP A 22 19.88 28.56 -5.50
N THR A 23 19.23 29.34 -4.62
CA THR A 23 18.17 28.83 -3.74
C THR A 23 16.94 28.39 -4.54
N ARG A 24 16.60 29.09 -5.62
CA ARG A 24 15.52 28.70 -6.53
C ARG A 24 15.86 27.44 -7.33
N GLU A 25 17.11 27.27 -7.73
CA GLU A 25 17.63 26.05 -8.38
C GLU A 25 17.54 24.86 -7.41
N ALA A 26 18.02 25.03 -6.17
CA ALA A 26 17.97 24.01 -5.12
C ALA A 26 16.53 23.60 -4.79
N ALA A 27 15.61 24.56 -4.66
CA ALA A 27 14.19 24.27 -4.43
C ALA A 27 13.57 23.46 -5.58
N GLN A 28 13.92 23.77 -6.83
CA GLN A 28 13.46 23.00 -8.00
C GLN A 28 14.02 21.57 -7.99
N ALA A 29 15.28 21.39 -7.58
CA ALA A 29 15.90 20.07 -7.48
C ALA A 29 15.22 19.19 -6.41
N GLU A 30 14.86 19.75 -5.25
CA GLU A 30 14.12 19.01 -4.22
C GLU A 30 12.73 18.59 -4.68
N ILE A 31 12.01 19.48 -5.41
CA ILE A 31 10.72 19.16 -6.00
C ILE A 31 10.87 18.03 -7.03
N ALA A 32 11.89 18.11 -7.90
CA ALA A 32 12.18 17.06 -8.87
C ALA A 32 12.52 15.72 -8.20
N LEU A 33 13.29 15.75 -7.10
CA LEU A 33 13.65 14.58 -6.32
C LEU A 33 12.44 13.97 -5.60
N ALA A 34 11.59 14.79 -5.00
CA ALA A 34 10.34 14.35 -4.37
C ALA A 34 9.40 13.71 -5.41
N LYS A 35 9.28 14.32 -6.59
CA LYS A 35 8.51 13.78 -7.72
C LYS A 35 9.08 12.45 -8.21
N ALA A 36 10.40 12.33 -8.33
CA ALA A 36 11.05 11.09 -8.72
C ALA A 36 10.81 9.99 -7.68
N ARG A 37 10.99 10.26 -6.38
CA ARG A 37 10.69 9.31 -5.30
C ARG A 37 9.23 8.85 -5.31
N ALA A 38 8.29 9.79 -5.52
CA ALA A 38 6.87 9.47 -5.63
C ALA A 38 6.59 8.58 -6.85
N ALA A 39 7.18 8.88 -8.01
CA ALA A 39 7.02 8.07 -9.22
C ALA A 39 7.62 6.67 -9.07
N PHE A 40 8.84 6.55 -8.53
CA PHE A 40 9.47 5.27 -8.25
C PHE A 40 8.67 4.42 -7.25
N ALA A 41 8.15 5.04 -6.20
CA ALA A 41 7.26 4.37 -5.26
C ALA A 41 5.99 3.88 -5.97
N ALA A 42 5.32 4.75 -6.72
CA ALA A 42 4.09 4.43 -7.45
C ALA A 42 4.28 3.26 -8.42
N ASP A 43 5.36 3.24 -9.19
CA ASP A 43 5.63 2.16 -10.15
C ASP A 43 5.89 0.81 -9.45
N ARG A 44 6.59 0.82 -8.31
CA ARG A 44 6.80 -0.40 -7.51
C ARG A 44 5.49 -0.93 -6.94
N TYR A 45 4.62 -0.05 -6.45
CA TYR A 45 3.33 -0.47 -5.88
C TYR A 45 2.30 -0.87 -6.93
N LYS A 46 2.38 -0.33 -8.16
CA LYS A 46 1.48 -0.69 -9.27
C LYS A 46 1.46 -2.19 -9.52
N TRP A 47 2.64 -2.78 -9.70
CA TRP A 47 2.74 -4.21 -9.99
C TRP A 47 2.41 -5.05 -8.76
N ALA A 48 2.83 -4.62 -7.56
CA ALA A 48 2.43 -5.28 -6.33
C ALA A 48 0.90 -5.35 -6.18
N ALA A 49 0.19 -4.25 -6.42
CA ALA A 49 -1.27 -4.20 -6.37
C ALA A 49 -1.92 -5.14 -7.39
N ILE A 50 -1.42 -5.18 -8.63
CA ILE A 50 -1.91 -6.11 -9.66
C ILE A 50 -1.70 -7.56 -9.23
N TYR A 51 -0.48 -7.92 -8.79
CA TYR A 51 -0.19 -9.28 -8.34
C TYR A 51 -1.04 -9.68 -7.14
N PHE A 52 -1.23 -8.79 -6.15
CA PHE A 52 -2.11 -9.06 -5.01
C PHE A 52 -3.58 -9.19 -5.42
N ALA A 53 -4.05 -8.37 -6.36
CA ALA A 53 -5.41 -8.48 -6.88
C ALA A 53 -5.63 -9.82 -7.57
N VAL A 54 -4.73 -10.20 -8.49
CA VAL A 54 -4.81 -11.48 -9.21
C VAL A 54 -4.69 -12.67 -8.24
N ALA A 55 -3.72 -12.63 -7.33
CA ALA A 55 -3.53 -13.67 -6.33
C ALA A 55 -4.76 -13.80 -5.41
N GLY A 56 -5.38 -12.69 -4.99
CA GLY A 56 -6.59 -12.68 -4.19
C GLY A 56 -7.78 -13.32 -4.93
N VAL A 57 -7.97 -12.97 -6.19
CA VAL A 57 -9.02 -13.57 -7.04
C VAL A 57 -8.77 -15.07 -7.24
N LEU A 58 -7.54 -15.48 -7.54
CA LEU A 58 -7.19 -16.89 -7.72
C LEU A 58 -7.33 -17.69 -6.42
N ALA A 59 -6.91 -17.13 -5.28
CA ALA A 59 -7.07 -17.76 -3.98
C ALA A 59 -8.55 -17.94 -3.62
N LEU A 60 -9.39 -16.95 -3.91
CA LEU A 60 -10.85 -17.06 -3.73
C LEU A 60 -11.44 -18.14 -4.64
N ALA A 61 -11.08 -18.15 -5.92
CA ALA A 61 -11.54 -19.16 -6.87
C ALA A 61 -11.12 -20.59 -6.45
N ALA A 62 -9.86 -20.75 -6.03
CA ALA A 62 -9.34 -22.02 -5.52
C ALA A 62 -10.07 -22.48 -4.25
N LEU A 63 -10.36 -21.56 -3.32
CA LEU A 63 -11.12 -21.86 -2.11
C LEU A 63 -12.53 -22.33 -2.45
N ILE A 64 -13.24 -21.64 -3.35
CA ILE A 64 -14.58 -22.05 -3.80
C ILE A 64 -14.53 -23.44 -4.44
N ALA A 65 -13.59 -23.66 -5.37
CA ALA A 65 -13.42 -24.95 -6.04
C ALA A 65 -13.09 -26.08 -5.05
N MET A 66 -12.24 -25.82 -4.06
CA MET A 66 -11.91 -26.75 -2.99
C MET A 66 -13.16 -27.13 -2.16
N LEU A 67 -13.95 -26.13 -1.75
CA LEU A 67 -15.19 -26.38 -0.99
C LEU A 67 -16.19 -27.20 -1.80
N VAL A 68 -16.38 -26.88 -3.08
CA VAL A 68 -17.25 -27.67 -3.98
C VAL A 68 -16.73 -29.10 -4.12
N GLY A 69 -15.42 -29.29 -4.30
CA GLY A 69 -14.80 -30.60 -4.39
C GLY A 69 -15.01 -31.45 -3.12
N ILE A 70 -14.87 -30.84 -1.94
CA ILE A 70 -15.15 -31.50 -0.65
C ILE A 70 -16.63 -31.88 -0.56
N ILE A 71 -17.54 -30.98 -0.90
CA ILE A 71 -18.99 -31.25 -0.87
C ILE A 71 -19.32 -32.42 -1.79
N PHE A 72 -18.83 -32.44 -3.02
CA PHE A 72 -19.10 -33.54 -3.97
C PHE A 72 -18.51 -34.86 -3.50
N THR A 73 -17.29 -34.84 -2.98
CA THR A 73 -16.66 -36.04 -2.43
C THR A 73 -17.48 -36.60 -1.27
N LEU A 74 -17.88 -35.74 -0.32
CA LEU A 74 -18.62 -36.15 0.86
C LEU A 74 -20.08 -36.51 0.55
N ALA A 75 -20.67 -35.90 -0.48
CA ALA A 75 -22.00 -36.21 -0.96
C ALA A 75 -22.14 -37.67 -1.42
N THR A 76 -21.04 -38.32 -1.85
CA THR A 76 -21.05 -39.75 -2.20
C THR A 76 -21.26 -40.67 -0.98
N VAL A 77 -20.99 -40.18 0.23
CA VAL A 77 -21.03 -40.97 1.47
C VAL A 77 -22.28 -40.68 2.29
N ILE A 78 -22.63 -39.40 2.47
CA ILE A 78 -23.72 -38.96 3.37
C ILE A 78 -24.86 -38.21 2.65
N GLY A 79 -24.79 -38.11 1.33
CA GLY A 79 -25.75 -37.40 0.50
C GLY A 79 -25.46 -35.89 0.37
N PRO A 80 -25.95 -35.23 -0.71
CA PRO A 80 -25.59 -33.84 -1.02
C PRO A 80 -26.02 -32.81 0.03
N GLY A 81 -27.21 -33.00 0.63
CA GLY A 81 -27.74 -32.08 1.63
C GLY A 81 -26.88 -32.04 2.89
N TRP A 82 -26.64 -33.21 3.49
CA TRP A 82 -25.83 -33.32 4.71
C TRP A 82 -24.36 -32.95 4.48
N ALA A 83 -23.79 -33.29 3.31
CA ALA A 83 -22.44 -32.88 2.94
C ALA A 83 -22.32 -31.35 2.91
N THR A 84 -23.27 -30.65 2.28
CA THR A 84 -23.26 -29.19 2.20
C THR A 84 -23.38 -28.57 3.58
N THR A 85 -24.33 -29.02 4.40
CA THR A 85 -24.52 -28.49 5.76
C THR A 85 -23.28 -28.71 6.63
N ALA A 86 -22.66 -29.90 6.56
CA ALA A 86 -21.45 -30.20 7.33
C ALA A 86 -20.28 -29.29 6.94
N VAL A 87 -20.02 -29.12 5.64
CA VAL A 87 -18.93 -28.25 5.16
C VAL A 87 -19.17 -26.80 5.55
N VAL A 88 -20.40 -26.29 5.38
CA VAL A 88 -20.75 -24.92 5.77
C VAL A 88 -20.56 -24.71 7.28
N ALA A 89 -21.00 -25.66 8.11
CA ALA A 89 -20.84 -25.57 9.56
C ALA A 89 -19.35 -25.48 9.96
N VAL A 90 -18.49 -26.31 9.36
CA VAL A 90 -17.03 -26.27 9.62
C VAL A 90 -16.42 -24.95 9.18
N VAL A 91 -16.75 -24.46 7.98
CA VAL A 91 -16.24 -23.18 7.45
C VAL A 91 -16.67 -22.01 8.33
N LEU A 92 -17.92 -21.98 8.79
CA LEU A 92 -18.42 -20.93 9.69
C LEU A 92 -17.74 -20.97 11.07
N ALA A 93 -17.44 -22.16 11.60
CA ALA A 93 -16.69 -22.30 12.83
C ALA A 93 -15.28 -21.70 12.69
N ILE A 94 -14.57 -22.02 11.59
CA ILE A 94 -13.25 -21.45 11.28
C ILE A 94 -13.34 -19.92 11.12
N ALA A 95 -14.31 -19.43 10.34
CA ALA A 95 -14.52 -18.00 10.13
C ALA A 95 -14.79 -17.24 11.44
N THR A 96 -15.58 -17.84 12.34
CA THR A 96 -15.85 -17.28 13.67
C THR A 96 -14.57 -17.18 14.50
N ILE A 97 -13.74 -18.24 14.53
CA ILE A 97 -12.47 -18.23 15.26
C ILE A 97 -11.54 -17.15 14.70
N LEU A 98 -11.35 -17.09 13.37
CA LEU A 98 -10.52 -16.07 12.72
C LEU A 98 -11.05 -14.65 13.00
N GLY A 99 -12.37 -14.46 12.95
CA GLY A 99 -13.01 -13.17 13.27
C GLY A 99 -12.75 -12.73 14.71
N LEU A 100 -12.84 -13.66 15.67
CA LEU A 100 -12.53 -13.40 17.07
C LEU A 100 -11.04 -13.09 17.27
N MET A 101 -10.13 -13.80 16.60
CA MET A 101 -8.70 -13.51 16.63
C MET A 101 -8.40 -12.13 16.03
N GLY A 102 -9.02 -11.77 14.91
CA GLY A 102 -8.90 -10.44 14.31
C GLY A 102 -9.38 -9.33 15.23
N LYS A 103 -10.54 -9.51 15.87
CA LYS A 103 -11.07 -8.61 16.91
C LYS A 103 -10.07 -8.46 18.06
N ALA A 104 -9.50 -9.56 18.55
CA ALA A 104 -8.56 -9.55 19.66
C ALA A 104 -7.29 -8.74 19.31
N GLN A 105 -6.79 -8.84 18.08
CA GLN A 105 -5.63 -8.08 17.63
C GLN A 105 -5.93 -6.57 17.53
N LEU A 106 -7.12 -6.20 17.08
CA LEU A 106 -7.55 -4.80 17.03
C LEU A 106 -7.74 -4.20 18.44
N SER A 107 -8.28 -4.98 19.38
CA SER A 107 -8.43 -4.56 20.78
C SER A 107 -7.12 -4.44 21.54
N LYS A 108 -6.03 -5.05 21.05
CA LYS A 108 -4.72 -5.04 21.71
C LYS A 108 -3.91 -3.74 21.51
N LYS A 109 -4.42 -2.73 20.76
CA LYS A 109 -3.61 -1.55 20.41
C LYS A 109 -4.39 -0.22 20.30
N VAL A 110 -4.79 0.32 21.46
CA VAL A 110 -4.86 1.79 21.71
C VAL A 110 -4.45 2.08 23.17
N VAL A 111 -3.30 1.56 23.61
CA VAL A 111 -2.53 2.11 24.75
C VAL A 111 -1.05 1.83 24.46
N SER A 112 -0.40 2.74 23.72
CA SER A 112 1.02 3.08 23.86
C SER A 112 1.27 4.40 23.14
#